data_AF-A0A3B9UZJ8-F1
#
_entry.id   AF-A0A3B9UZJ8-F1
#
_cell.length_a   1.000
_cell.length_b   1.000
_cell.length_c   1.000
_cell.angle_alpha   90.00
_cell.angle_beta   90.00
_cell.angle_gamma   90.00
#
_symmetry.space_group_name_H-M   'P 1'
#
loop_
_entity.id
_entity.type
_entity.pdbx_description
1 polymer ?
#
loop_
_entity_poly.entity_id
_entity_poly.type
_entity_poly.pdbx_seq_one_letter_code
_entity_poly.pdbx_strand_id
1 'polypeptide(L)'
;MITNGSCLCGAVTWEVSGEPNTAYHCHCKICRKAHGAAFATYWFMKPENFLWTGSQDTVTTYPTSGSLNRTFCGTCGSTLPVVASPWMPEETEDGVYVPAGSHDYGPAPQIHIFIAHKAPWHVVTGELTQHDEYPPPNIFGTVPDPQLSPAQHGGVRGGCLCAAIQFEVVEPFKMVHQCHCGRCRKARAAAHATNGFTSIGGVVFTKGETKVKTYKVPEATHFSHAFCGTCGSGMPRVDSGRQIVVTPLGSLDDDPGFRPVHNIFVASKAAWYKITDGLPEYAEMPPT
;
A
#
# COMPACT_ATOMS: atom_id res chain seq x y z
N MET A 1 -5.78 4.90 24.13
CA MET A 1 -4.90 5.86 23.43
C MET A 1 -5.70 6.50 22.30
N ILE A 2 -5.43 7.75 21.92
CA ILE A 2 -6.01 8.39 20.74
C ILE A 2 -4.89 8.64 19.72
N THR A 3 -5.12 8.31 18.45
CA THR A 3 -4.16 8.56 17.36
C THR A 3 -4.86 9.15 16.14
N ASN A 4 -4.20 10.10 15.49
CA ASN A 4 -4.76 10.85 14.36
C ASN A 4 -4.17 10.33 13.04
N GLY A 5 -5.05 10.18 12.05
CA GLY A 5 -4.72 9.75 10.70
C GLY A 5 -5.07 10.84 9.69
N SER A 6 -4.35 10.84 8.58
CA SER A 6 -4.61 11.76 7.48
C SER A 6 -4.18 11.15 6.15
N CYS A 7 -4.87 11.54 5.08
CA CYS A 7 -4.36 11.32 3.74
C CYS A 7 -3.13 12.20 3.48
N LEU A 8 -2.37 11.91 2.41
CA LEU A 8 -1.13 12.62 2.09
C LEU A 8 -1.32 14.12 1.90
N CYS A 9 -2.45 14.57 1.33
CA CYS A 9 -2.74 15.99 1.14
C CYS A 9 -3.40 16.66 2.36
N GLY A 10 -3.73 15.90 3.41
CA GLY A 10 -4.37 16.42 4.62
C GLY A 10 -5.86 16.79 4.49
N ALA A 11 -6.48 16.64 3.31
CA ALA A 11 -7.90 16.99 3.11
C ALA A 11 -8.86 16.07 3.89
N VAL A 12 -8.50 14.79 4.00
CA VAL A 12 -9.25 13.79 4.76
C VAL A 12 -8.45 13.45 6.02
N THR A 13 -9.04 13.69 7.19
CA THR A 13 -8.46 13.38 8.50
C THR A 13 -9.45 12.61 9.37
N TRP A 14 -8.91 11.81 10.28
CA TRP A 14 -9.70 11.01 11.20
C TRP A 14 -8.96 10.77 12.50
N GLU A 15 -9.71 10.40 13.52
CA GLU A 15 -9.24 9.99 14.82
C GLU A 15 -9.62 8.52 15.05
N VAL A 16 -8.74 7.80 15.75
CA VAL A 16 -9.01 6.46 16.26
C VAL A 16 -8.69 6.40 17.74
N SER A 17 -9.57 5.76 18.51
CA SER A 17 -9.43 5.59 19.95
C SER A 17 -9.58 4.11 20.35
N GLY A 18 -9.18 3.77 21.57
CA GLY A 18 -9.26 2.40 22.08
C GLY A 18 -8.29 1.43 21.40
N GLU A 19 -8.47 0.14 21.68
CA GLU A 19 -7.69 -0.95 21.07
C GLU A 19 -8.46 -1.55 19.87
N PRO A 20 -7.75 -1.96 18.80
CA PRO A 20 -8.37 -2.67 17.69
C PRO A 20 -8.82 -4.06 18.13
N ASN A 21 -9.88 -4.55 17.49
CA ASN A 21 -10.24 -5.97 17.56
C ASN A 21 -9.09 -6.85 17.03
N THR A 22 -8.40 -6.39 15.98
CA THR A 22 -7.18 -7.02 15.46
C THR A 22 -6.33 -6.00 14.69
N ALA A 23 -5.00 -6.09 14.81
CA ALA A 23 -4.05 -5.39 13.95
C ALA A 23 -3.26 -6.41 13.13
N TYR A 24 -3.24 -6.27 11.79
CA TYR A 24 -2.66 -7.29 10.91
C TYR A 24 -1.99 -6.74 9.65
N HIS A 25 -1.08 -7.54 9.10
CA HIS A 25 -0.55 -7.38 7.74
C HIS A 25 -1.30 -8.27 6.76
N CYS A 26 -1.88 -7.69 5.70
CA CYS A 26 -2.58 -8.44 4.66
C CYS A 26 -1.79 -8.45 3.34
N HIS A 27 -1.51 -9.66 2.85
CA HIS A 27 -0.58 -9.92 1.75
C HIS A 27 -1.24 -10.17 0.39
N CYS A 28 -2.58 -10.19 0.34
CA CYS A 28 -3.32 -10.46 -0.89
C CYS A 28 -3.05 -9.38 -1.96
N LYS A 29 -3.17 -9.74 -3.23
CA LYS A 29 -3.02 -8.89 -4.42
C LYS A 29 -3.87 -7.64 -4.35
N ILE A 30 -5.09 -7.74 -3.80
CA ILE A 30 -5.95 -6.56 -3.61
C ILE A 30 -5.25 -5.53 -2.72
N CYS A 31 -4.78 -5.97 -1.55
CA CYS A 31 -4.07 -5.13 -0.60
C CYS A 31 -2.74 -4.62 -1.15
N ARG A 32 -1.95 -5.48 -1.83
CA ARG A 32 -0.68 -5.06 -2.46
C ARG A 32 -0.88 -3.96 -3.49
N LYS A 33 -1.84 -4.10 -4.41
CA LYS A 33 -2.06 -3.11 -5.47
C LYS A 33 -2.70 -1.83 -4.93
N ALA A 34 -3.62 -1.91 -3.97
CA ALA A 34 -4.20 -0.73 -3.33
C ALA A 34 -3.13 0.09 -2.59
N HIS A 35 -2.28 -0.58 -1.80
CA HIS A 35 -1.24 0.08 -1.02
C HIS A 35 0.04 0.34 -1.83
N GLY A 36 0.22 -0.26 -3.00
CA GLY A 36 1.46 -0.17 -3.78
C GLY A 36 2.71 -0.67 -3.03
N ALA A 37 2.52 -1.58 -2.08
CA ALA A 37 3.55 -2.09 -1.17
C ALA A 37 3.46 -3.63 -1.03
N ALA A 38 4.37 -4.23 -0.25
CA ALA A 38 4.42 -5.67 -0.03
C ALA A 38 3.15 -6.25 0.62
N PHE A 39 2.52 -5.45 1.47
CA PHE A 39 1.31 -5.77 2.21
C PHE A 39 0.60 -4.48 2.61
N ALA A 40 -0.68 -4.60 2.94
CA ALA A 40 -1.41 -3.58 3.69
C ALA A 40 -1.23 -3.79 5.19
N THR A 41 -1.27 -2.72 5.99
CA THR A 41 -1.39 -2.84 7.46
C THR A 41 -2.70 -2.20 7.89
N TYR A 42 -3.56 -2.98 8.54
CA TYR A 42 -4.86 -2.51 9.00
C TYR A 42 -5.02 -2.70 10.50
N TRP A 43 -5.74 -1.75 11.10
CA TRP A 43 -6.39 -1.91 12.40
C TRP A 43 -7.87 -2.09 12.14
N PHE A 44 -8.44 -3.21 12.60
CA PHE A 44 -9.87 -3.44 12.58
C PHE A 44 -10.47 -2.87 13.87
N MET A 45 -11.12 -1.73 13.75
CA MET A 45 -11.67 -0.95 14.86
C MET A 45 -13.18 -1.13 14.97
N LYS A 46 -13.71 -0.98 16.18
CA LYS A 46 -15.15 -0.83 16.35
C LYS A 46 -15.62 0.54 15.81
N PRO A 47 -16.86 0.68 15.33
CA PRO A 47 -17.35 1.93 14.76
C PRO A 47 -17.31 3.09 15.77
N GLU A 48 -17.61 2.85 17.04
CA GLU A 48 -17.57 3.87 18.10
C GLU A 48 -16.15 4.39 18.40
N ASN A 49 -15.12 3.67 17.97
CA ASN A 49 -13.72 4.00 18.17
C ASN A 49 -13.11 4.77 16.98
N PHE A 50 -13.92 5.12 15.98
CA PHE A 50 -13.48 5.81 14.77
C PHE A 50 -14.29 7.08 14.53
N LEU A 51 -13.61 8.19 14.22
CA LEU A 51 -14.25 9.47 13.94
C LEU A 51 -13.59 10.16 12.74
N TRP A 52 -14.36 10.50 11.71
CA TRP A 52 -13.91 11.45 10.69
C TRP A 52 -13.83 12.85 11.32
N THR A 53 -12.66 13.49 11.23
CA THR A 53 -12.42 14.84 11.78
C THR A 53 -12.26 15.89 10.68
N GLY A 54 -12.03 15.47 9.43
CA GLY A 54 -11.87 16.32 8.25
C GLY A 54 -12.97 16.11 7.21
N SER A 55 -12.84 16.81 6.08
CA SER A 55 -13.78 16.68 4.96
C SER A 55 -13.71 15.28 4.34
N GLN A 56 -14.87 14.80 3.88
CA GLN A 56 -15.00 13.55 3.12
C GLN A 56 -15.24 13.79 1.62
N ASP A 57 -15.18 15.04 1.13
CA ASP A 57 -15.55 15.41 -0.24
C ASP A 57 -14.67 14.75 -1.31
N THR A 58 -13.45 14.38 -0.91
CA THR A 58 -12.49 13.71 -1.80
C THR A 58 -12.43 12.21 -1.58
N VAL A 59 -13.25 11.63 -0.70
CA VAL A 59 -13.31 10.18 -0.49
C VAL A 59 -13.91 9.53 -1.74
N THR A 60 -13.17 8.60 -2.33
CA THR A 60 -13.61 7.80 -3.48
C THR A 60 -13.62 6.33 -3.10
N THR A 61 -14.66 5.61 -3.53
CA THR A 61 -14.83 4.19 -3.25
C THR A 61 -14.75 3.38 -4.54
N TYR A 62 -13.97 2.31 -4.53
CA TYR A 62 -13.90 1.32 -5.60
C TYR A 62 -14.38 -0.04 -5.07
N PRO A 63 -15.42 -0.65 -5.67
CA PRO A 63 -15.86 -1.98 -5.29
C PRO A 63 -14.84 -3.01 -5.77
N THR A 64 -14.44 -3.91 -4.88
CA THR A 64 -13.56 -5.04 -5.24
C THR A 64 -14.33 -6.35 -5.16
N SER A 65 -13.89 -7.37 -5.91
CA SER A 65 -14.46 -8.71 -5.81
C SER A 65 -14.15 -9.29 -4.42
N GLY A 66 -15.12 -9.27 -3.52
CA GLY A 66 -15.01 -9.69 -2.13
C GLY A 66 -15.82 -8.79 -1.19
N SER A 67 -15.88 -9.16 0.08
CA SER A 67 -16.70 -8.51 1.13
C SER A 67 -16.27 -7.10 1.52
N LEU A 68 -15.23 -6.52 0.90
CA LEU A 68 -14.66 -5.22 1.28
C LEU A 68 -14.50 -4.29 0.08
N ASN A 69 -15.06 -3.09 0.21
CA ASN A 69 -14.76 -1.97 -0.69
C ASN A 69 -13.38 -1.39 -0.39
N ARG A 70 -12.84 -0.61 -1.34
CA ARG A 70 -11.61 0.17 -1.14
C ARG A 70 -11.92 1.65 -1.21
N THR A 71 -11.45 2.39 -0.20
CA THR A 71 -11.59 3.84 -0.13
C THR A 71 -10.22 4.49 -0.32
N PHE A 72 -10.18 5.58 -1.07
CA PHE A 72 -8.97 6.37 -1.29
C PHE A 72 -9.31 7.84 -1.48
N CYS A 73 -8.33 8.72 -1.26
CA CYS A 73 -8.50 10.15 -1.54
C CYS A 73 -8.36 10.40 -3.05
N GLY A 74 -9.40 10.90 -3.70
CA GLY A 74 -9.43 11.23 -5.12
C GLY A 74 -8.45 12.33 -5.53
N THR A 75 -7.96 13.11 -4.57
CA THR A 75 -6.92 14.15 -4.77
C THR A 75 -5.51 13.58 -4.73
N CYS A 76 -5.16 12.85 -3.67
CA CYS A 76 -3.77 12.40 -3.43
C CYS A 76 -3.51 10.91 -3.60
N GLY A 77 -4.55 10.10 -3.78
CA GLY A 77 -4.45 8.64 -3.96
C GLY A 77 -4.15 7.85 -2.70
N SER A 78 -4.02 8.48 -1.52
CA SER A 78 -3.85 7.76 -0.26
C SER A 78 -5.01 6.79 -0.04
N THR A 79 -4.71 5.54 0.34
CA THR A 79 -5.72 4.62 0.85
C THR A 79 -6.28 5.16 2.17
N LEU A 80 -7.60 5.07 2.35
CA LEU A 80 -8.34 5.63 3.47
C LEU A 80 -8.99 4.52 4.33
N PRO A 81 -9.51 4.86 5.53
CA PRO A 81 -10.38 3.98 6.28
C PRO A 81 -11.55 3.44 5.44
N VAL A 82 -11.77 2.14 5.50
CA VAL A 82 -12.97 1.51 4.94
C VAL A 82 -13.99 1.40 6.06
N VAL A 83 -15.04 2.20 5.98
CA VAL A 83 -16.20 2.12 6.87
C VAL A 83 -17.24 1.18 6.25
N ALA A 84 -18.08 0.59 7.10
CA ALA A 84 -19.20 -0.26 6.69
C ALA A 84 -20.00 0.38 5.54
N SER A 85 -20.41 -0.46 4.61
CA SER A 85 -20.98 -0.05 3.33
C SER A 85 -22.07 -1.05 2.94
N PRO A 86 -23.15 -0.64 2.24
CA PRO A 86 -24.26 -1.53 1.86
C PRO A 86 -23.88 -2.76 1.01
N TRP A 87 -22.63 -2.82 0.53
CA TRP A 87 -22.09 -3.91 -0.27
C TRP A 87 -21.28 -4.91 0.56
N MET A 88 -21.17 -4.69 1.86
CA MET A 88 -20.52 -5.59 2.81
C MET A 88 -21.56 -6.58 3.37
N PRO A 89 -21.21 -7.86 3.61
CA PRO A 89 -22.10 -8.81 4.27
C PRO A 89 -22.57 -8.27 5.63
N GLU A 90 -23.81 -8.56 6.01
CA GLU A 90 -24.45 -8.09 7.25
C GLU A 90 -23.62 -8.47 8.50
N GLU A 91 -22.95 -9.63 8.50
CA GLU A 91 -22.07 -10.04 9.61
C GLU A 91 -20.72 -9.27 9.68
N THR A 92 -20.46 -8.39 8.72
CA THR A 92 -19.24 -7.58 8.62
C THR A 92 -19.48 -6.08 8.83
N GLU A 93 -20.74 -5.69 9.07
CA GLU A 93 -21.17 -4.29 9.21
C GLU A 93 -20.59 -3.56 10.45
N ASP A 94 -20.06 -4.30 11.42
CA ASP A 94 -19.72 -3.72 12.74
C ASP A 94 -18.25 -3.30 12.90
N GLY A 95 -17.56 -2.83 11.85
CA GLY A 95 -16.22 -2.29 12.04
C GLY A 95 -15.60 -1.47 10.92
N VAL A 96 -14.49 -0.81 11.26
CA VAL A 96 -13.74 0.10 10.39
C VAL A 96 -12.33 -0.43 10.17
N TYR A 97 -11.92 -0.58 8.91
CA TYR A 97 -10.56 -0.97 8.55
C TYR A 97 -9.71 0.27 8.36
N VAL A 98 -8.95 0.63 9.39
CA VAL A 98 -8.11 1.82 9.40
C VAL A 98 -6.71 1.46 8.89
N PRO A 99 -6.20 2.09 7.82
CA PRO A 99 -4.86 1.80 7.34
C PRO A 99 -3.82 2.44 8.27
N ALA A 100 -3.03 1.60 8.92
CA ALA A 100 -2.09 2.01 9.98
C ALA A 100 -0.97 2.92 9.45
N GLY A 101 -0.61 2.82 8.17
CA GLY A 101 0.44 3.65 7.55
C GLY A 101 0.15 5.16 7.58
N SER A 102 -1.10 5.55 7.76
CA SER A 102 -1.51 6.95 7.91
C SER A 102 -1.33 7.50 9.33
N HIS A 103 -0.85 6.68 10.26
CA HIS A 103 -0.63 7.00 11.67
C HIS A 103 0.84 6.81 12.07
N ASP A 104 1.36 7.69 12.92
CA ASP A 104 2.74 7.60 13.43
C ASP A 104 2.85 6.67 14.63
N TYR A 105 1.79 6.61 15.45
CA TYR A 105 1.69 5.82 16.68
C TYR A 105 0.41 4.98 16.66
N GLY A 106 0.43 3.89 17.41
CA GLY A 106 -0.72 3.02 17.57
C GLY A 106 -0.31 1.59 17.92
N PRO A 107 -1.27 0.65 17.87
CA PRO A 107 -1.01 -0.76 18.15
C PRO A 107 -0.16 -1.40 17.05
N ALA A 108 0.81 -2.22 17.47
CA ALA A 108 1.60 -3.03 16.57
C ALA A 108 0.75 -4.18 15.98
N PRO A 109 0.97 -4.57 14.71
CA PRO A 109 0.33 -5.73 14.11
C PRO A 109 0.78 -7.01 14.81
N GLN A 110 -0.13 -7.98 14.91
CA GLN A 110 0.05 -9.22 15.65
C GLN A 110 0.17 -10.44 14.73
N ILE A 111 -0.40 -10.35 13.53
CA ILE A 111 -0.50 -11.47 12.59
C ILE A 111 -0.26 -11.02 11.15
N HIS A 112 0.17 -11.96 10.32
CA HIS A 112 0.10 -11.88 8.86
C HIS A 112 -1.04 -12.78 8.38
N ILE A 113 -1.83 -12.27 7.45
CA ILE A 113 -2.89 -13.03 6.76
C ILE A 113 -2.64 -13.01 5.25
N PHE A 114 -3.17 -14.02 4.56
CA PHE A 114 -2.98 -14.22 3.11
C PHE A 114 -1.52 -14.47 2.69
N ILE A 115 -0.75 -15.16 3.53
CA ILE A 115 0.67 -15.47 3.26
C ILE A 115 0.86 -16.35 2.02
N ALA A 116 -0.08 -17.25 1.73
CA ALA A 116 -0.10 -18.06 0.51
C ALA A 116 -0.06 -17.20 -0.78
N HIS A 117 -0.48 -15.94 -0.68
CA HIS A 117 -0.51 -14.98 -1.77
C HIS A 117 0.52 -13.87 -1.65
N LYS A 118 1.48 -13.94 -0.71
CA LYS A 118 2.49 -12.89 -0.52
C LYS A 118 3.30 -12.61 -1.78
N ALA A 119 3.84 -11.39 -1.88
CA ALA A 119 4.70 -11.06 -3.00
C ALA A 119 5.97 -11.96 -3.00
N PRO A 120 6.38 -12.52 -4.15
CA PRO A 120 7.55 -13.40 -4.22
C PRO A 120 8.85 -12.66 -3.91
N TRP A 121 8.84 -11.33 -4.10
CA TRP A 121 9.94 -10.44 -3.76
C TRP A 121 9.96 -10.00 -2.29
N HIS A 122 8.98 -10.41 -1.48
CA HIS A 122 8.91 -10.12 -0.06
C HIS A 122 9.11 -11.39 0.78
N VAL A 123 10.10 -11.34 1.66
CA VAL A 123 10.32 -12.34 2.70
C VAL A 123 9.67 -11.83 3.98
N VAL A 124 8.80 -12.65 4.56
CA VAL A 124 8.17 -12.35 5.85
C VAL A 124 9.12 -12.78 6.94
N THR A 125 9.53 -11.84 7.78
CA THR A 125 10.53 -12.02 8.83
C THR A 125 9.98 -11.61 10.18
N GLY A 126 10.55 -12.15 11.26
CA GLY A 126 10.07 -11.93 12.63
C GLY A 126 9.14 -13.03 13.13
N GLU A 127 8.50 -12.77 14.27
CA GLU A 127 7.81 -13.80 15.08
C GLU A 127 6.27 -13.71 15.02
N LEU A 128 5.72 -12.78 14.21
CA LEU A 128 4.27 -12.64 14.09
C LEU A 128 3.67 -13.91 13.45
N THR A 129 2.54 -14.37 14.00
CA THR A 129 1.83 -15.54 13.50
C THR A 129 1.43 -15.35 12.04
N GLN A 130 1.58 -16.39 11.23
CA GLN A 130 1.30 -16.37 9.79
C GLN A 130 0.12 -17.28 9.46
N HIS A 131 -0.86 -16.74 8.74
CA HIS A 131 -2.00 -17.48 8.22
C HIS A 131 -2.04 -17.39 6.70
N ASP A 132 -2.29 -18.53 6.05
CA ASP A 132 -2.45 -18.60 4.60
C ASP A 132 -3.70 -17.88 4.10
N GLU A 133 -4.71 -17.76 4.97
CA GLU A 133 -5.99 -17.08 4.74
C GLU A 133 -6.41 -16.30 6.01
N TYR A 134 -7.69 -15.96 6.15
CA TYR A 134 -8.21 -15.40 7.41
C TYR A 134 -8.18 -16.42 8.55
N PRO A 135 -7.78 -16.01 9.78
CA PRO A 135 -7.81 -16.90 10.93
C PRO A 135 -9.26 -17.25 11.32
N PRO A 136 -9.51 -18.44 11.90
CA PRO A 136 -10.82 -18.80 12.43
C PRO A 136 -11.32 -17.85 13.54
N PRO A 137 -12.63 -17.51 13.58
CA PRO A 137 -13.65 -17.90 12.61
C PRO A 137 -13.50 -17.07 11.32
N ASN A 138 -13.29 -17.75 10.19
CA ASN A 138 -13.06 -17.13 8.88
C ASN A 138 -14.38 -16.56 8.33
N ILE A 139 -14.82 -15.42 8.87
CA ILE A 139 -16.09 -14.77 8.49
C ILE A 139 -16.04 -14.11 7.10
N PHE A 140 -14.86 -13.94 6.52
CA PHE A 140 -14.68 -13.29 5.22
C PHE A 140 -14.46 -14.28 4.07
N GLY A 141 -14.40 -15.58 4.37
CA GLY A 141 -14.12 -16.64 3.42
C GLY A 141 -12.72 -16.55 2.78
N THR A 142 -12.56 -17.20 1.64
CA THR A 142 -11.33 -17.16 0.84
C THR A 142 -11.41 -16.03 -0.17
N VAL A 143 -10.35 -15.24 -0.32
CA VAL A 143 -10.24 -14.28 -1.43
C VAL A 143 -9.56 -14.97 -2.61
N PRO A 144 -10.22 -15.15 -3.76
CA PRO A 144 -9.55 -15.70 -4.94
C PRO A 144 -8.41 -14.78 -5.37
N ASP A 145 -7.18 -15.26 -5.20
CA ASP A 145 -6.01 -14.44 -5.44
C ASP A 145 -4.92 -15.25 -6.17
N PRO A 146 -4.76 -15.07 -7.49
CA PRO A 146 -3.77 -15.82 -8.23
C PRO A 146 -2.36 -15.39 -7.81
N GLN A 147 -1.49 -16.39 -7.61
CA GLN A 147 -0.07 -16.13 -7.38
C GLN A 147 0.55 -15.37 -8.56
N LEU A 148 1.55 -14.54 -8.25
CA LEU A 148 2.30 -13.80 -9.26
C LEU A 148 3.08 -14.78 -10.13
N SER A 149 3.05 -14.57 -11.44
CA SER A 149 3.82 -15.38 -12.38
C SER A 149 5.28 -14.92 -12.43
N PRO A 150 6.26 -15.77 -12.77
CA PRO A 150 7.59 -15.28 -13.13
C PRO A 150 7.49 -14.31 -14.31
N ALA A 151 8.38 -13.31 -14.35
CA ALA A 151 8.49 -12.43 -15.51
C ALA A 151 8.72 -13.26 -16.79
N GLN A 152 8.02 -12.91 -17.86
CA GLN A 152 8.16 -13.56 -19.16
C GLN A 152 9.23 -12.88 -20.02
N HIS A 153 9.62 -13.52 -21.14
CA HIS A 153 10.56 -12.93 -22.10
C HIS A 153 9.90 -11.71 -22.75
N GLY A 154 10.24 -10.51 -22.26
CA GLY A 154 9.66 -9.24 -22.72
C GLY A 154 9.55 -8.15 -21.65
N GLY A 155 9.58 -8.50 -20.35
CA GLY A 155 9.53 -7.55 -19.25
C GLY A 155 8.73 -8.04 -18.04
N VAL A 156 8.58 -7.18 -17.04
CA VAL A 156 7.76 -7.44 -15.83
C VAL A 156 6.43 -6.70 -15.97
N ARG A 157 5.31 -7.42 -16.03
CA ARG A 157 4.00 -6.79 -16.17
C ARG A 157 3.54 -6.18 -14.84
N GLY A 158 2.74 -5.13 -14.96
CA GLY A 158 2.01 -4.55 -13.84
C GLY A 158 0.76 -3.81 -14.29
N GLY A 159 -0.02 -3.38 -13.32
CA GLY A 159 -1.27 -2.69 -13.59
C GLY A 159 -2.05 -2.36 -12.33
N CYS A 160 -3.12 -1.57 -12.50
CA CYS A 160 -4.01 -1.23 -11.40
C CYS A 160 -5.03 -2.34 -11.11
N LEU A 161 -5.74 -2.24 -9.97
CA LEU A 161 -6.75 -3.22 -9.58
C LEU A 161 -7.88 -3.38 -10.59
N CYS A 162 -8.36 -2.27 -11.17
CA CYS A 162 -9.47 -2.29 -12.12
C CYS A 162 -9.05 -2.66 -13.55
N ALA A 163 -7.78 -3.03 -13.78
CA ALA A 163 -7.20 -3.36 -15.09
C ALA A 163 -7.39 -2.26 -16.17
N ALA A 164 -7.73 -1.03 -15.77
CA ALA A 164 -7.86 0.11 -16.64
C ALA A 164 -6.50 0.67 -17.07
N ILE A 165 -5.45 0.39 -16.28
CA ILE A 165 -4.06 0.78 -16.50
C ILE A 165 -3.20 -0.47 -16.47
N GLN A 166 -2.39 -0.67 -17.50
CA GLN A 166 -1.42 -1.77 -17.61
C GLN A 166 -0.10 -1.21 -18.13
N PHE A 167 1.00 -1.78 -17.67
CA PHE A 167 2.35 -1.39 -18.05
C PHE A 167 3.32 -2.57 -17.99
N GLU A 168 4.47 -2.40 -18.62
CA GLU A 168 5.60 -3.34 -18.56
C GLU A 168 6.85 -2.60 -18.11
N VAL A 169 7.60 -3.20 -17.19
CA VAL A 169 8.96 -2.80 -16.87
C VAL A 169 9.89 -3.52 -17.83
N VAL A 170 10.53 -2.76 -18.72
CA VAL A 170 11.27 -3.29 -19.88
C VAL A 170 12.79 -3.32 -19.66
N GLU A 171 13.25 -2.91 -18.48
CA GLU A 171 14.64 -3.04 -18.05
C GLU A 171 14.73 -3.54 -16.60
N PRO A 172 15.87 -4.11 -16.19
CA PRO A 172 16.15 -4.42 -14.78
C PRO A 172 16.00 -3.21 -13.85
N PHE A 173 15.46 -3.44 -12.64
CA PHE A 173 15.51 -2.42 -11.60
C PHE A 173 16.97 -2.15 -11.20
N LYS A 174 17.37 -0.89 -11.18
CA LYS A 174 18.69 -0.45 -10.70
C LYS A 174 18.82 -0.63 -9.19
N MET A 175 17.71 -0.42 -8.49
CA MET A 175 17.61 -0.55 -7.04
C MET A 175 16.16 -0.78 -6.63
N VAL A 176 15.96 -1.43 -5.49
CA VAL A 176 14.66 -1.53 -4.82
C VAL A 176 14.84 -1.15 -3.35
N HIS A 177 14.05 -0.18 -2.87
CA HIS A 177 14.10 0.29 -1.49
C HIS A 177 12.76 0.10 -0.78
N GLN A 178 12.85 -0.19 0.52
CA GLN A 178 11.76 0.04 1.47
C GLN A 178 11.92 1.45 2.05
N CYS A 179 11.00 2.36 1.73
CA CYS A 179 11.03 3.73 2.22
C CYS A 179 10.00 3.95 3.32
N HIS A 180 10.50 4.35 4.50
CA HIS A 180 9.73 4.48 5.74
C HIS A 180 9.25 5.90 6.04
N CYS A 181 9.58 6.87 5.19
CA CYS A 181 9.22 8.27 5.44
C CYS A 181 7.71 8.48 5.53
N GLY A 182 7.27 9.46 6.33
CA GLY A 182 5.85 9.75 6.53
C GLY A 182 5.07 10.00 5.24
N ARG A 183 5.71 10.58 4.21
CA ARG A 183 5.10 10.77 2.88
C ARG A 183 4.81 9.43 2.18
N CYS A 184 5.78 8.51 2.20
CA CYS A 184 5.60 7.16 1.64
C CYS A 184 4.52 6.39 2.42
N ARG A 185 4.57 6.43 3.76
CA ARG A 185 3.57 5.74 4.58
C ARG A 185 2.16 6.28 4.37
N LYS A 186 1.96 7.60 4.34
CA LYS A 186 0.64 8.21 4.06
C LYS A 186 0.16 7.99 2.63
N ALA A 187 1.06 8.01 1.64
CA ALA A 187 0.70 7.75 0.24
C ALA A 187 0.20 6.32 0.04
N ARG A 188 0.90 5.35 0.63
CA ARG A 188 0.62 3.92 0.49
C ARG A 188 -0.39 3.40 1.50
N ALA A 189 -0.51 4.09 2.63
CA ALA A 189 -1.24 3.67 3.83
C ALA A 189 -0.72 2.34 4.43
N ALA A 190 0.56 2.05 4.20
CA ALA A 190 1.29 0.88 4.67
C ALA A 190 2.49 1.25 5.56
N ALA A 191 3.10 0.27 6.22
CA ALA A 191 4.27 0.45 7.08
C ALA A 191 5.46 1.14 6.37
N HIS A 192 5.62 0.85 5.08
CA HIS A 192 6.60 1.46 4.19
C HIS A 192 6.12 1.36 2.74
N ALA A 193 6.72 2.14 1.84
CA ALA A 193 6.57 1.93 0.40
C ALA A 193 7.68 1.01 -0.11
N THR A 194 7.35 0.07 -1.00
CA THR A 194 8.36 -0.72 -1.73
C THR A 194 8.48 -0.17 -3.14
N ASN A 195 9.59 0.50 -3.45
CA ASN A 195 9.78 1.16 -4.75
C ASN A 195 11.00 0.61 -5.48
N GLY A 196 10.80 0.28 -6.74
CA GLY A 196 11.85 -0.07 -7.70
C GLY A 196 12.14 1.13 -8.60
N PHE A 197 13.41 1.26 -9.01
CA PHE A 197 13.90 2.39 -9.78
C PHE A 197 14.46 1.94 -11.12
N THR A 198 13.98 2.55 -12.20
CA THR A 198 14.48 2.36 -13.57
C THR A 198 14.81 3.72 -14.21
N SER A 199 15.42 3.71 -15.38
CA SER A 199 15.58 4.86 -16.27
C SER A 199 14.22 5.38 -16.77
N ILE A 200 14.19 6.60 -17.34
CA ILE A 200 12.95 7.21 -17.84
C ILE A 200 12.21 6.37 -18.90
N GLY A 201 12.93 5.51 -19.63
CA GLY A 201 12.37 4.58 -20.63
C GLY A 201 12.12 3.16 -20.11
N GLY A 202 12.42 2.89 -18.84
CA GLY A 202 12.33 1.55 -18.27
C GLY A 202 10.92 1.05 -17.98
N VAL A 203 9.89 1.89 -18.18
CA VAL A 203 8.48 1.52 -18.05
C VAL A 203 7.71 1.98 -19.27
N VAL A 204 6.96 1.05 -19.88
CA VAL A 204 6.09 1.30 -21.02
C VAL A 204 4.65 1.03 -20.62
N PHE A 205 3.78 2.05 -20.68
CA PHE A 205 2.35 1.84 -20.49
C PHE A 205 1.74 1.19 -21.73
N THR A 206 1.17 0.00 -21.57
CA THR A 206 0.51 -0.74 -22.65
C THR A 206 -0.98 -0.42 -22.74
N LYS A 207 -1.56 0.17 -21.67
CA LYS A 207 -2.96 0.59 -21.63
C LYS A 207 -3.18 1.68 -20.59
N GLY A 208 -3.96 2.70 -20.95
CA GLY A 208 -4.61 3.59 -20.00
C GLY A 208 -3.69 4.55 -19.23
N GLU A 209 -2.53 4.91 -19.78
CA GLU A 209 -1.60 5.89 -19.18
C GLU A 209 -2.31 7.20 -18.78
N THR A 210 -3.22 7.68 -19.61
CA THR A 210 -4.02 8.90 -19.37
C THR A 210 -4.93 8.83 -18.13
N LYS A 211 -5.12 7.63 -17.55
CA LYS A 211 -5.89 7.43 -16.30
C LYS A 211 -5.02 7.49 -15.05
N VAL A 212 -3.70 7.63 -15.19
CA VAL A 212 -2.79 7.90 -14.07
C VAL A 212 -2.97 9.34 -13.61
N LYS A 213 -3.38 9.51 -12.36
CA LYS A 213 -3.37 10.81 -11.66
C LYS A 213 -2.07 10.93 -10.88
N THR A 214 -1.55 12.14 -10.77
CA THR A 214 -0.36 12.43 -9.96
C THR A 214 -0.64 13.57 -8.99
N TYR A 215 -0.34 13.34 -7.71
CA TYR A 215 -0.35 14.38 -6.69
C TYR A 215 1.09 14.78 -6.33
N LYS A 216 1.43 16.03 -6.61
CA LYS A 216 2.69 16.65 -6.21
C LYS A 216 2.54 17.24 -4.81
N VAL A 217 3.35 16.80 -3.86
CA VAL A 217 3.43 17.44 -2.54
C VAL A 217 4.09 18.80 -2.73
N PRO A 218 3.46 19.92 -2.33
CA PRO A 218 3.95 21.27 -2.64
C PRO A 218 5.39 21.54 -2.21
N GLU A 219 5.78 21.16 -0.98
CA GLU A 219 7.13 21.46 -0.47
C GLU A 219 8.16 20.38 -0.83
N ALA A 220 7.79 19.33 -1.57
CA ALA A 220 8.72 18.26 -1.88
C ALA A 220 9.47 18.52 -3.19
N THR A 221 10.80 18.49 -3.17
CA THR A 221 11.62 18.60 -4.38
C THR A 221 11.27 17.51 -5.40
N HIS A 222 11.32 16.24 -4.98
CA HIS A 222 11.16 15.10 -5.89
C HIS A 222 9.92 14.24 -5.63
N PHE A 223 9.28 14.37 -4.48
CA PHE A 223 8.18 13.46 -4.13
C PHE A 223 6.90 13.82 -4.88
N SER A 224 6.25 12.82 -5.44
CA SER A 224 4.85 12.85 -5.89
C SER A 224 4.28 11.45 -5.75
N HIS A 225 2.96 11.33 -5.72
CA HIS A 225 2.26 10.06 -5.69
C HIS A 225 1.44 9.89 -6.96
N ALA A 226 1.75 8.86 -7.76
CA ALA A 226 0.96 8.50 -8.93
C ALA A 226 0.03 7.33 -8.60
N PHE A 227 -1.21 7.40 -9.06
CA PHE A 227 -2.25 6.42 -8.74
C PHE A 227 -3.30 6.33 -9.84
N CYS A 228 -4.02 5.22 -9.89
CA CYS A 228 -5.16 5.06 -10.79
C CYS A 228 -6.34 5.92 -10.32
N GLY A 229 -6.85 6.80 -11.19
CA GLY A 229 -7.99 7.66 -10.84
C GLY A 229 -9.32 6.93 -10.59
N THR A 230 -9.41 5.64 -10.92
CA THR A 230 -10.61 4.81 -10.74
C THR A 230 -10.55 3.95 -9.48
N CYS A 231 -9.44 3.26 -9.23
CA CYS A 231 -9.33 2.29 -8.13
C CYS A 231 -8.28 2.65 -7.07
N GLY A 232 -7.60 3.79 -7.21
CA GLY A 232 -6.63 4.27 -6.22
C GLY A 232 -5.29 3.53 -6.19
N SER A 233 -5.12 2.42 -6.93
CA SER A 233 -3.85 1.67 -6.93
C SER A 233 -2.66 2.54 -7.30
N GLY A 234 -1.58 2.44 -6.53
CA GLY A 234 -0.34 3.18 -6.80
C GLY A 234 0.28 2.76 -8.14
N MET A 235 0.64 3.72 -8.99
CA MET A 235 1.17 3.51 -10.34
C MET A 235 2.63 3.98 -10.48
N PRO A 236 3.36 3.52 -11.50
CA PRO A 236 4.68 4.07 -11.83
C PRO A 236 4.62 5.59 -11.99
N ARG A 237 5.62 6.29 -11.46
CA ARG A 237 5.73 7.75 -11.57
C ARG A 237 7.03 8.17 -12.24
N VAL A 238 6.95 9.09 -13.18
CA VAL A 238 8.11 9.66 -13.87
C VAL A 238 8.70 10.80 -13.05
N ASP A 239 9.99 10.77 -12.77
CA ASP A 239 10.76 11.87 -12.19
C ASP A 239 11.76 12.39 -13.23
N SER A 240 11.32 13.35 -14.03
CA SER A 240 12.14 13.95 -15.08
C SER A 240 13.35 14.70 -14.52
N GLY A 241 13.26 15.26 -13.32
CA GLY A 241 14.40 15.97 -12.70
C GLY A 241 15.56 15.03 -12.39
N ARG A 242 15.27 13.76 -12.05
CA ARG A 242 16.28 12.73 -11.77
C ARG A 242 16.46 11.70 -12.89
N GLN A 243 15.72 11.84 -14.00
CA GLN A 243 15.75 10.94 -15.15
C GLN A 243 15.45 9.46 -14.78
N ILE A 244 14.49 9.25 -13.88
CA ILE A 244 14.10 7.91 -13.39
C ILE A 244 12.59 7.70 -13.41
N VAL A 245 12.17 6.44 -13.44
CA VAL A 245 10.81 6.01 -13.07
C VAL A 245 10.86 5.31 -11.72
N VAL A 246 9.92 5.66 -10.86
CA VAL A 246 9.72 5.01 -9.56
C VAL A 246 8.47 4.15 -9.64
N THR A 247 8.65 2.84 -9.57
CA THR A 247 7.57 1.84 -9.69
C THR A 247 7.24 1.26 -8.31
N PRO A 248 6.00 1.40 -7.81
CA PRO A 248 5.56 0.66 -6.63
C PRO A 248 5.50 -0.83 -6.95
N LEU A 249 6.29 -1.66 -6.27
CA LEU A 249 6.32 -3.10 -6.57
C LEU A 249 5.00 -3.80 -6.29
N GLY A 250 4.16 -3.27 -5.40
CA GLY A 250 2.81 -3.79 -5.16
C GLY A 250 1.88 -3.70 -6.38
N SER A 251 2.24 -2.90 -7.39
CA SER A 251 1.49 -2.79 -8.65
C SER A 251 1.84 -3.85 -9.70
N LEU A 252 2.92 -4.61 -9.50
CA LEU A 252 3.37 -5.65 -10.42
C LEU A 252 2.43 -6.87 -10.39
N ASP A 253 2.32 -7.52 -11.54
CA ASP A 253 1.59 -8.78 -11.74
C ASP A 253 2.54 -9.97 -11.93
N ASP A 254 3.84 -9.70 -12.10
CA ASP A 254 4.90 -10.71 -12.21
C ASP A 254 5.97 -10.54 -11.11
N ASP A 255 6.76 -11.58 -10.83
CA ASP A 255 7.99 -11.48 -10.03
C ASP A 255 9.06 -10.73 -10.84
N PRO A 256 9.53 -9.55 -10.39
CA PRO A 256 10.57 -8.83 -11.10
C PRO A 256 11.95 -9.50 -11.04
N GLY A 257 12.16 -10.50 -10.16
CA GLY A 257 13.48 -11.07 -9.90
C GLY A 257 14.40 -10.14 -9.08
N PHE A 258 13.93 -8.94 -8.73
CA PHE A 258 14.61 -7.99 -7.86
C PHE A 258 14.02 -8.03 -6.45
N ARG A 259 14.85 -7.77 -5.44
CA ARG A 259 14.49 -7.76 -4.02
C ARG A 259 14.88 -6.42 -3.41
N PRO A 260 14.14 -5.92 -2.40
CA PRO A 260 14.59 -4.76 -1.63
C PRO A 260 15.97 -5.01 -1.03
N VAL A 261 16.83 -4.01 -1.08
CA VAL A 261 18.21 -4.10 -0.55
C VAL A 261 18.44 -3.20 0.67
N HIS A 262 17.62 -2.17 0.88
CA HIS A 262 17.76 -1.25 2.00
C HIS A 262 16.40 -0.82 2.58
N ASN A 263 16.42 -0.53 3.88
CA ASN A 263 15.43 0.28 4.58
C ASN A 263 15.96 1.72 4.67
N ILE A 264 15.26 2.68 4.04
CA ILE A 264 15.67 4.09 3.98
C ILE A 264 14.64 4.99 4.67
N PHE A 265 15.09 6.14 5.15
CA PHE A 265 14.29 7.08 5.95
C PHE A 265 13.70 6.47 7.24
N VAL A 266 14.46 5.57 7.88
CA VAL A 266 14.03 4.84 9.09
C VAL A 266 13.79 5.80 10.28
N ALA A 267 14.44 6.97 10.31
CA ALA A 267 14.18 7.99 11.33
C ALA A 267 12.73 8.51 11.33
N SER A 268 11.98 8.31 10.23
CA SER A 268 10.57 8.71 10.07
C SER A 268 9.61 7.51 10.04
N LYS A 269 10.09 6.30 10.35
CA LYS A 269 9.25 5.09 10.40
C LYS A 269 8.13 5.25 11.42
N ALA A 270 7.06 4.48 11.26
CA ALA A 270 6.03 4.40 12.27
C ALA A 270 6.58 3.78 13.57
N ALA A 271 6.17 4.30 14.73
CA ALA A 271 6.61 3.79 16.03
C ALA A 271 6.15 2.33 16.23
N TRP A 272 4.96 1.99 15.72
CA TRP A 272 4.35 0.67 15.82
C TRP A 272 4.96 -0.40 14.91
N TYR A 273 5.82 -0.03 13.94
CA TYR A 273 6.42 -0.98 13.00
C TYR A 273 7.84 -1.36 13.41
N LYS A 274 8.11 -2.65 13.52
CA LYS A 274 9.45 -3.21 13.75
C LYS A 274 10.00 -3.76 12.43
N ILE A 275 11.18 -3.30 12.03
CA ILE A 275 11.92 -3.84 10.89
C ILE A 275 12.61 -5.13 11.37
N THR A 276 12.44 -6.22 10.61
CA THR A 276 12.94 -7.55 10.97
C THR A 276 13.66 -8.27 9.83
N ASP A 277 13.82 -7.61 8.68
CA ASP A 277 14.31 -8.22 7.45
C ASP A 277 15.84 -8.35 7.38
N GLY A 278 16.56 -7.74 8.33
CA GLY A 278 18.02 -7.75 8.40
C GLY A 278 18.70 -6.94 7.28
N LEU A 279 17.94 -6.19 6.48
CA LEU A 279 18.51 -5.30 5.46
C LEU A 279 19.09 -4.05 6.13
N PRO A 280 20.15 -3.44 5.56
CA PRO A 280 20.71 -2.20 6.08
C PRO A 280 19.65 -1.11 6.29
N GLU A 281 19.69 -0.48 7.47
CA GLU A 281 18.79 0.58 7.90
C GLU A 281 19.51 1.93 7.87
N TYR A 282 18.95 2.88 7.11
CA TYR A 282 19.45 4.25 7.01
C TYR A 282 18.42 5.22 7.58
N ALA A 283 18.88 6.12 8.46
CA ALA A 283 18.05 7.19 9.01
C ALA A 283 17.45 8.07 7.89
N GLU A 284 18.19 8.26 6.79
CA GLU A 284 17.80 9.00 5.59
C GLU A 284 18.13 8.19 4.32
N MET A 285 18.60 8.83 3.24
CA MET A 285 19.16 8.13 2.08
C MET A 285 20.51 7.48 2.41
N PRO A 286 20.86 6.34 1.79
CA PRO A 286 22.21 5.79 1.88
C PRO A 286 23.23 6.81 1.35
N PRO A 287 24.43 6.90 1.96
CA PRO A 287 25.52 7.70 1.41
C PRO A 287 25.88 7.22 0.00
N THR A 288 26.17 8.18 -0.89
CA THR A 288 26.61 7.94 -2.28
C THR A 288 28.04 7.45 -2.35
#